data_AF-A0A0Q4X6G3-F1
#
_entry.id   AF-A0A0Q4X6G3-F1
#
_cell.length_a   1.000
_cell.length_b   1.000
_cell.length_c   1.000
_cell.angle_alpha   90.00
_cell.angle_beta   90.00
_cell.angle_gamma   90.00
#
_symmetry.space_group_name_H-M   'P 1'
#
loop_
_entity.id
_entity.type
_entity.pdbx_description
1 polymer ?
#
loop_
_entity_poly.entity_id
_entity_poly.type
_entity_poly.pdbx_seq_one_letter_code
_entity_poly.pdbx_strand_id
1 'polypeptide(L)' 'MKQTSTERSASPTFDQIRRRAYELWERNHQPMGFEIEFWLMAEKELRAERERAAKAEATGTDETSPPMQS' A
#
# COMPACT_ATOMS: atom_id res chain seq x y z
N MET A 1 3.91 -19.26 -11.26
CA MET A 1 3.27 -19.31 -9.93
C MET A 1 3.52 -18.00 -9.18
N LYS A 2 2.56 -17.61 -8.32
CA LYS A 2 2.58 -16.49 -7.34
C LYS A 2 2.03 -15.13 -7.81
N GLN A 3 0.79 -15.10 -8.28
CA GLN A 3 -0.06 -13.90 -8.19
C GLN A 3 -1.23 -14.23 -7.26
N THR A 4 -1.03 -14.11 -5.95
CA THR A 4 -2.14 -14.06 -5.00
C THR A 4 -2.76 -12.67 -5.09
N SER A 5 -3.60 -12.47 -6.11
CA SER A 5 -4.37 -11.24 -6.28
C SER A 5 -5.46 -11.22 -5.21
N THR A 6 -5.14 -10.61 -4.08
CA THR A 6 -6.10 -10.15 -3.07
C THR A 6 -5.92 -8.64 -2.96
N GLU A 7 -6.08 -7.96 -4.10
CA GLU A 7 -5.66 -6.57 -4.31
C GLU A 7 -6.74 -5.52 -4.02
N ARG A 8 -7.98 -5.88 -3.66
CA ARG A 8 -9.05 -4.88 -3.48
C ARG A 8 -9.85 -4.96 -2.17
N SER A 9 -9.33 -5.62 -1.13
CA SER A 9 -9.94 -5.53 0.19
C SER A 9 -9.67 -4.15 0.81
N ALA A 10 -10.52 -3.65 1.70
CA ALA A 10 -10.32 -2.33 2.31
C ALA A 10 -9.10 -2.28 3.28
N SER A 11 -8.70 -3.42 3.85
CA SER A 11 -7.59 -3.51 4.82
C SER A 11 -6.44 -4.40 4.33
N PRO A 12 -5.17 -4.02 4.56
CA PRO A 12 -4.02 -4.83 4.19
C PRO A 12 -4.03 -6.18 4.92
N THR A 13 -3.65 -7.24 4.22
CA THR A 13 -3.57 -8.58 4.82
C THR A 13 -2.28 -8.75 5.60
N PHE A 14 -2.28 -9.68 6.57
CA PHE A 14 -1.09 -9.99 7.37
C PHE A 14 0.14 -10.33 6.52
N ASP A 15 -0.02 -11.10 5.44
CA ASP A 15 1.08 -11.41 4.51
C ASP A 15 1.64 -10.20 3.76
N GLN A 16 0.81 -9.18 3.49
CA GLN A 16 1.28 -7.94 2.88
C GLN A 16 2.08 -7.12 3.88
N ILE A 17 1.56 -7.00 5.11
CA ILE A 17 2.24 -6.30 6.21
C ILE A 17 3.58 -6.98 6.50
N ARG A 18 3.61 -8.32 6.59
CA ARG A 18 4.83 -9.10 6.82
C ARG A 18 5.90 -8.84 5.77
N ARG A 19 5.54 -8.93 4.48
CA ARG A 19 6.49 -8.70 3.38
C ARG A 19 7.04 -7.29 3.44
N ARG A 20 6.16 -6.29 3.62
CA ARG A 20 6.56 -4.89 3.70
C ARG A 20 7.43 -4.60 4.92
N ALA A 21 7.11 -5.19 6.07
CA ALA A 21 7.92 -5.07 7.28
C ALA A 21 9.31 -5.69 7.09
N TYR A 22 9.41 -6.84 6.42
CA TYR A 22 10.68 -7.49 6.11
C TYR A 22 11.54 -6.64 5.16
N GLU A 23 10.96 -6.08 4.09
CA GLU A 23 11.64 -5.16 3.18
C GLU A 23 12.20 -3.93 3.92
N LEU A 24 11.39 -3.35 4.83
CA LEU A 24 11.83 -2.23 5.66
C LEU A 24 12.97 -2.65 6.58
N TRP A 25 12.85 -3.77 7.29
CA TRP A 25 13.87 -4.27 8.21
C TRP A 25 15.19 -4.58 7.50
N GLU A 26 15.14 -5.22 6.32
CA GLU A 26 16.31 -5.52 5.49
C GLU A 26 17.00 -4.25 5.00
N ARG A 27 16.23 -3.27 4.50
CA ARG A 27 16.77 -1.98 4.03
C ARG A 27 17.44 -1.17 5.14
N ASN A 28 17.04 -1.38 6.40
CA ASN A 28 17.61 -0.71 7.57
C ASN A 28 18.77 -1.50 8.21
N HIS A 29 19.32 -2.51 7.53
CA HIS A 29 20.40 -3.37 8.03
C HIS A 29 20.02 -4.25 9.22
N GLN A 30 18.77 -4.68 9.27
CA GLN A 30 18.29 -5.70 10.21
C GLN A 30 18.58 -5.36 11.70
N PRO A 31 18.20 -4.16 12.19
CA PRO A 31 18.44 -3.81 13.58
C PRO A 31 17.58 -4.69 14.48
N MET A 32 18.20 -5.25 15.51
CA MET A 32 17.54 -6.11 16.49
C MET A 32 16.66 -5.29 17.44
N GLY A 33 15.48 -5.79 17.78
CA GLY A 33 14.56 -5.15 18.73
C GLY A 33 13.67 -4.06 18.13
N PHE A 34 13.75 -3.83 16.82
CA PHE A 34 12.90 -2.87 16.08
C PHE A 34 11.89 -3.57 15.16
N GLU A 35 11.76 -4.89 15.25
CA GLU A 35 10.87 -5.68 14.39
C GLU A 35 9.44 -5.16 14.50
N ILE A 36 8.94 -4.97 15.72
CA ILE A 36 7.58 -4.47 15.98
C ILE A 36 7.37 -3.09 15.35
N GLU A 37 8.36 -2.19 15.44
CA GLU A 37 8.29 -0.85 14.83
C GLU A 37 8.17 -0.94 13.30
N PHE A 38 8.89 -1.85 12.66
CA PHE A 38 8.77 -2.08 11.22
C PHE A 38 7.43 -2.71 10.83
N TRP A 39 6.86 -3.58 11.68
CA TRP A 39 5.51 -4.11 11.48
C TRP A 39 4.45 -3.01 11.52
N LEU A 40 4.52 -2.12 12.51
CA LEU A 40 3.60 -0.97 12.64
C LEU A 40 3.77 0.03 11.48
N MET A 41 5.02 0.29 11.08
CA MET A 41 5.32 1.16 9.95
C MET A 41 4.78 0.59 8.64
N ALA A 42 4.99 -0.71 8.40
CA ALA A 42 4.48 -1.42 7.24
C ALA A 42 2.94 -1.38 7.14
N GLU A 43 2.24 -1.61 8.25
CA GLU A 43 0.79 -1.52 8.27
C GLU A 43 0.32 -0.10 7.90
N LYS A 44 0.95 0.93 8.48
CA LYS A 44 0.60 2.33 8.24
C LYS A 44 0.85 2.73 6.78
N GLU A 45 1.97 2.31 6.20
CA GLU A 45 2.26 2.55 4.77
C GLU A 45 1.21 1.90 3.86
N LEU A 46 0.91 0.62 4.08
CA LEU A 46 -0.06 -0.11 3.26
C LEU A 46 -1.48 0.46 3.38
N ARG A 47 -1.86 0.92 4.57
CA ARG A 47 -3.14 1.60 4.80
C ARG A 47 -3.19 2.92 4.01
N ALA A 48 -2.16 3.74 4.14
CA ALA A 48 -2.09 5.02 3.46
C ALA A 48 -2.09 4.87 1.93
N GLU A 49 -1.41 3.85 1.39
CA GLU A 49 -1.40 3.56 -0.04
C GLU A 49 -2.79 3.18 -0.56
N ARG A 50 -3.54 2.35 0.20
CA ARG A 50 -4.92 2.00 -0.15
C ARG A 50 -5.88 3.17 -0.03
N GLU A 51 -5.72 4.02 0.97
CA GLU A 51 -6.53 5.25 1.10
C GLU A 51 -6.29 6.20 -0.08
N ARG A 52 -5.02 6.33 -0.52
CA ARG A 52 -4.68 7.11 -1.73
C ARG A 52 -5.27 6.50 -2.98
N ALA A 53 -5.19 5.17 -3.15
CA ALA A 53 -5.79 4.46 -4.27
C ALA A 53 -7.32 4.64 -4.30
N ALA A 54 -7.99 4.48 -3.16
CA ALA A 54 -9.43 4.66 -3.03
C ALA A 54 -9.86 6.11 -3.35
N LYS A 55 -9.09 7.11 -2.90
CA LYS A 55 -9.31 8.51 -3.28
C LYS A 55 -9.12 8.74 -4.78
N ALA A 56 -8.07 8.17 -5.38
CA ALA A 56 -7.79 8.31 -6.80
C ALA A 56 -8.89 7.66 -7.67
N GLU A 57 -9.40 6.48 -7.30
CA GLU A 57 -10.52 5.84 -7.99
C GLU A 57 -11.82 6.66 -7.86
N ALA A 58 -12.06 7.25 -6.67
CA ALA A 58 -13.22 8.12 -6.44
C ALA A 58 -13.17 9.43 -7.23
N THR A 59 -11.98 9.97 -7.50
CA THR A 59 -11.80 11.21 -8.30
C THR A 59 -11.60 10.95 -9.80
N GLY A 60 -11.40 9.69 -10.20
CA GLY A 60 -11.10 9.32 -11.59
C GLY A 60 -12.29 8.79 -12.40
N THR A 61 -13.50 8.74 -11.83
CA THR A 61 -14.69 8.19 -12.51
C THR A 61 -15.64 9.27 -13.05
N ASP A 62 -15.33 10.55 -12.87
CA ASP A 62 -16.12 11.67 -13.44
C ASP A 62 -15.12 12.78 -13.81
N GLU A 63 -15.16 13.30 -15.04
CA GLU A 63 -14.31 14.38 -15.58
C GLU A 63 -12.85 14.05 -16.02
N THR A 64 -12.67 13.38 -17.17
CA THR A 64 -11.72 13.90 -18.19
C THR A 64 -12.05 13.37 -19.61
N SER A 65 -13.21 13.76 -20.14
CA SER A 65 -13.20 14.20 -21.54
C SER A 65 -12.38 15.48 -21.58
N PRO A 66 -11.31 15.60 -22.39
CA PRO A 66 -10.65 16.88 -22.56
C PRO A 66 -11.67 17.87 -23.15
N PRO A 67 -11.76 19.13 -22.67
CA PRO A 67 -12.59 20.13 -23.31
C PRO A 67 -12.05 20.32 -24.73
N MET A 68 -12.87 19.98 -25.74
CA MET A 68 -12.70 20.45 -27.11
C MET A 68 -12.61 21.98 -27.06
N GLN A 69 -11.40 22.53 -27.13
CA GLN A 69 -11.19 23.95 -27.34
C GLN A 69 -11.04 24.19 -28.85
N SER A 70 -12.10 24.79 -29.41
CA SER A 70 -12.28 25.61 -30.63
C SER A 70 -11.40 25.36 -31.85
#